data_AF-B0TQR8-F1
#
_entry.id   AF-B0TQR8-F1
#
_cell.length_a   1.000
_cell.length_b   1.000
_cell.length_c   1.000
_cell.angle_alpha   90.00
_cell.angle_beta   90.00
_cell.angle_gamma   90.00
#
_symmetry.space_group_name_H-M   'P 1'
#
loop_
_entity.id
_entity.type
_entity.pdbx_description
1 polymer ?
#
loop_
_entity_poly.entity_id
_entity_poly.type
_entity_poly.pdbx_seq_one_letter_code
_entity_poly.pdbx_strand_id
1 'polypeptide(L)'
;MNELRRLVSSLIVPTSVWLVGGAMFGLTVASDAHAGFDEKVAASFAAKYEVCALKLKDSNPIMAITLKAKADEISRDKLGGGGYIKAFKKEKKKAWLINKKQCRKFARNI
;
A
#
# COMPACT_ATOMS: atom_id res chain seq x y z
N MET A 1 -28.50 6.99 27.12
CA MET A 1 -27.76 5.79 26.67
C MET A 1 -28.67 4.80 25.92
N ASN A 2 -29.40 5.23 24.88
CA ASN A 2 -30.28 4.32 24.11
C ASN A 2 -30.31 4.55 22.59
N GLU A 3 -29.48 5.45 22.06
CA GLU A 3 -29.43 5.77 20.62
C GLU A 3 -28.24 5.13 19.88
N LEU A 4 -27.21 4.65 20.60
CA LEU A 4 -26.00 4.07 19.97
C LEU A 4 -26.12 2.58 19.57
N ARG A 5 -27.22 1.89 19.89
CA ARG A 5 -27.39 0.45 19.62
C ARG A 5 -28.20 0.10 18.37
N ARG A 6 -28.92 1.05 17.76
CA ARG A 6 -29.75 0.81 16.56
C ARG A 6 -29.00 0.91 15.23
N LEU A 7 -27.84 1.57 15.21
CA LEU A 7 -27.03 1.73 13.99
C LEU A 7 -26.21 0.48 13.62
N VAL A 8 -26.15 -0.54 14.47
CA VAL A 8 -25.29 -1.74 14.28
C VAL A 8 -26.07 -2.94 13.71
N SER A 9 -27.39 -2.86 13.53
CA SER A 9 -28.22 -4.03 13.17
C SER A 9 -28.73 -4.09 11.72
N SER A 10 -28.28 -3.22 10.81
CA SER A 10 -28.63 -3.34 9.38
C SER A 10 -27.44 -3.78 8.51
N LEU A 11 -26.51 -4.49 9.13
CA LEU A 11 -25.56 -5.36 8.44
C LEU A 11 -26.33 -6.60 7.93
N ILE A 12 -25.92 -7.10 6.76
CA ILE A 12 -26.32 -8.37 6.12
C ILE A 12 -27.36 -8.20 5.00
N VAL A 13 -26.80 -7.93 3.82
CA VAL A 13 -27.40 -8.09 2.49
C VAL A 13 -27.59 -9.59 2.20
N PRO A 14 -28.66 -10.00 1.50
CA PRO A 14 -28.59 -11.13 0.60
C PRO A 14 -28.74 -10.69 -0.86
N THR A 15 -27.68 -10.99 -1.61
CA THR A 15 -27.59 -11.01 -3.07
C THR A 15 -28.56 -12.03 -3.67
N SER A 16 -29.42 -11.63 -4.61
CA SER A 16 -29.74 -12.33 -5.88
C SER A 16 -31.11 -11.90 -6.43
N VAL A 17 -31.27 -12.03 -7.76
CA VAL A 17 -32.48 -11.83 -8.59
C VAL A 17 -32.61 -10.47 -9.30
N TRP A 18 -31.81 -10.34 -10.37
CA TRP A 18 -32.15 -9.96 -11.75
C TRP A 18 -33.20 -8.87 -12.08
N LEU A 19 -32.68 -7.85 -12.79
CA LEU A 19 -33.25 -7.08 -13.93
C LEU A 19 -34.56 -6.28 -13.72
N VAL A 20 -34.48 -4.96 -13.97
CA VAL A 20 -35.06 -4.26 -15.14
C VAL A 20 -34.94 -2.74 -14.90
N GLY A 21 -34.52 -2.01 -15.94
CA GLY A 21 -34.89 -0.60 -16.10
C GLY A 21 -33.77 0.39 -15.82
N GLY A 22 -33.31 1.06 -16.87
CA GLY A 22 -32.13 1.92 -16.88
C GLY A 22 -32.13 3.04 -15.85
N ALA A 23 -30.94 3.28 -15.31
CA ALA A 23 -30.51 4.60 -14.86
C ALA A 23 -28.98 4.62 -14.92
N MET A 24 -28.47 5.35 -15.91
CA MET A 24 -27.21 6.08 -15.84
C MET A 24 -26.06 5.35 -15.13
N PHE A 25 -25.33 4.54 -15.90
CA PHE A 25 -23.92 4.27 -15.61
C PHE A 25 -23.18 5.61 -15.69
N GLY A 26 -23.24 6.37 -14.60
CA GLY A 26 -22.29 7.43 -14.31
C GLY A 26 -20.96 6.73 -14.12
N LEU A 27 -20.26 6.47 -15.23
CA LEU A 27 -18.86 6.14 -15.23
C LEU A 27 -18.15 7.41 -14.77
N THR A 28 -18.21 7.69 -13.46
CA THR A 28 -17.21 8.53 -12.82
C THR A 28 -15.92 7.75 -12.99
N VAL A 29 -15.21 8.02 -14.08
CA VAL A 29 -13.77 7.84 -14.12
C VAL A 29 -13.24 8.69 -12.99
N ALA A 30 -13.17 8.11 -11.79
CA ALA A 30 -12.29 8.62 -10.77
C ALA A 30 -10.94 8.68 -11.46
N SER A 31 -10.45 9.89 -11.74
CA SER A 31 -9.14 10.14 -12.33
C SER A 31 -8.11 9.56 -11.39
N ASP A 32 -7.90 8.26 -11.50
CA ASP A 32 -6.86 7.55 -10.80
C ASP A 32 -5.57 8.12 -11.34
N ALA A 33 -4.92 8.97 -10.53
CA ALA A 33 -3.56 9.42 -10.78
C ALA A 33 -2.72 8.17 -11.03
N HIS A 34 -2.48 7.88 -12.30
CA HIS A 34 -1.88 6.64 -12.71
C HIS A 34 -0.38 6.83 -12.56
N ALA A 35 0.22 6.13 -11.60
CA ALA A 35 1.65 6.21 -11.39
C ALA A 35 2.39 5.86 -12.69
N GLY A 36 3.29 6.74 -13.10
CA GLY A 36 4.23 6.48 -14.19
C GLY A 36 5.10 5.26 -13.88
N PHE A 37 5.77 4.73 -14.90
CA PHE A 37 6.65 3.56 -14.70
C PHE A 37 7.71 3.81 -13.63
N ASP A 38 8.36 4.99 -13.66
CA ASP A 38 9.37 5.39 -12.67
C ASP A 38 8.80 5.44 -11.24
N GLU A 39 7.60 6.01 -11.06
CA GLU A 39 6.93 6.09 -9.77
C GLU A 39 6.56 4.70 -9.23
N LYS A 40 6.16 3.77 -10.10
CA LYS A 40 5.87 2.37 -9.71
C LYS A 40 7.14 1.65 -9.26
N VAL A 41 8.25 1.86 -9.97
CA VAL A 41 9.55 1.27 -9.61
C VAL A 41 10.02 1.84 -8.27
N ALA A 42 10.03 3.16 -8.13
CA ALA A 42 10.36 3.85 -6.88
C ALA A 42 9.49 3.37 -5.71
N ALA A 43 8.17 3.27 -5.91
CA ALA A 43 7.23 2.79 -4.92
C ALA A 43 7.50 1.33 -4.50
N SER A 44 7.83 0.46 -5.46
CA SER A 44 8.20 -0.94 -5.18
C SER A 44 9.47 -1.05 -4.35
N PHE A 45 10.52 -0.29 -4.69
CA PHE A 45 11.77 -0.30 -3.93
C PHE A 45 11.60 0.28 -2.52
N ALA A 46 10.98 1.45 -2.41
CA ALA A 46 10.70 2.07 -1.11
C ALA A 46 9.87 1.14 -0.21
N ALA A 47 8.82 0.50 -0.76
CA ALA A 47 7.99 -0.45 -0.03
C ALA A 47 8.78 -1.65 0.48
N LYS A 48 9.67 -2.22 -0.35
CA LYS A 48 10.53 -3.35 0.06
C LYS A 48 11.49 -2.93 1.17
N TYR A 49 12.14 -1.78 1.03
CA TYR A 49 13.09 -1.29 2.02
C TYR A 49 12.44 -0.98 3.35
N GLU A 50 11.27 -0.33 3.37
CA GLU A 50 10.55 -0.03 4.60
C GLU A 50 10.12 -1.31 5.34
N VAL A 51 9.55 -2.28 4.61
CA VAL A 51 9.14 -3.56 5.22
C VAL A 51 10.35 -4.34 5.74
N CYS A 52 11.44 -4.37 4.97
CA CYS A 52 12.64 -5.07 5.40
C CYS A 52 13.31 -4.39 6.59
N ALA A 53 13.28 -3.06 6.68
CA ALA A 53 13.74 -2.33 7.85
C ALA A 53 12.96 -2.74 9.10
N LEU A 54 11.63 -2.79 9.02
CA LEU A 54 10.77 -3.23 10.14
C LEU A 54 11.08 -4.66 10.56
N LYS A 55 11.29 -5.57 9.60
CA LYS A 55 11.57 -6.98 9.88
C LYS A 55 12.98 -7.25 10.42
N LEU A 56 13.94 -6.38 10.11
CA LEU A 56 15.33 -6.49 10.54
C LEU A 56 15.67 -5.67 11.78
N LYS A 57 14.80 -4.75 12.20
CA LYS A 57 15.00 -3.82 13.33
C LYS A 57 15.66 -4.45 14.56
N ASP A 58 15.17 -5.61 14.99
CA ASP A 58 15.63 -6.26 16.21
C ASP A 58 16.85 -7.17 15.99
N SER A 59 17.10 -7.60 14.75
CA SER A 59 18.17 -8.56 14.43
C SER A 59 19.44 -7.91 13.89
N ASN A 60 19.31 -6.83 13.13
CA ASN A 60 20.39 -6.10 12.47
C ASN A 60 19.98 -4.62 12.39
N PRO A 61 20.07 -3.88 13.52
CA PRO A 61 19.55 -2.51 13.62
C PRO A 61 20.24 -1.55 12.65
N ILE A 62 21.54 -1.72 12.40
CA ILE A 62 22.30 -0.89 11.45
C ILE A 62 21.72 -1.01 10.03
N MET A 63 21.54 -2.25 9.54
CA MET A 63 20.93 -2.50 8.23
C MET A 63 19.49 -1.99 8.15
N ALA A 64 18.73 -2.13 9.24
CA ALA A 64 17.37 -1.63 9.29
C ALA A 64 17.30 -0.10 9.19
N ILE A 65 18.21 0.62 9.85
CA ILE A 65 18.32 2.08 9.75
C ILE A 65 18.70 2.49 8.34
N THR A 66 19.70 1.85 7.72
CA THR A 66 20.10 2.14 6.34
C THR A 66 18.95 1.94 5.35
N LEU A 67 18.24 0.82 5.46
CA LEU A 67 17.07 0.52 4.62
C LEU A 67 15.97 1.57 4.80
N LYS A 68 15.70 1.98 6.05
CA LYS A 68 14.70 3.01 6.32
C LYS A 68 15.10 4.36 5.73
N ALA A 69 16.35 4.77 5.90
CA ALA A 69 16.87 6.00 5.31
C ALA A 69 16.74 6.00 3.78
N LYS A 70 17.05 4.89 3.11
CA LYS A 70 16.88 4.73 1.66
C LYS A 70 15.41 4.75 1.23
N ALA A 71 14.52 4.13 2.00
CA ALA A 71 13.08 4.17 1.74
C ALA A 71 12.54 5.60 1.84
N ASP A 72 12.98 6.34 2.87
CA ASP A 72 12.59 7.73 3.12
C ASP A 72 13.16 8.67 2.04
N GLU A 73 14.40 8.44 1.59
CA GLU A 73 15.04 9.17 0.47
C GLU A 73 14.21 9.04 -0.82
N ILE A 74 13.88 7.81 -1.23
CA ILE A 74 13.06 7.54 -2.43
C ILE A 74 11.65 8.11 -2.27
N SER A 75 11.07 7.98 -1.08
CA SER A 75 9.73 8.50 -0.81
C SER A 75 9.71 10.02 -0.94
N ARG A 76 10.71 10.71 -0.38
CA ARG A 76 10.82 12.18 -0.45
C ARG A 76 10.99 12.68 -1.88
N ASP A 77 11.77 11.98 -2.72
CA ASP A 77 11.92 12.33 -4.13
C ASP A 77 10.59 12.25 -4.89
N LYS A 78 9.68 11.35 -4.48
CA LYS A 78 8.39 11.12 -5.14
C LYS A 78 7.17 11.71 -4.41
N LEU A 79 7.37 12.51 -3.35
CA LEU A 79 6.30 13.05 -2.49
C LEU A 79 5.33 14.03 -3.17
N GLY A 80 5.50 14.33 -4.47
CA GLY A 80 4.58 15.19 -5.24
C GLY A 80 3.53 14.46 -6.09
N GLY A 81 3.65 13.14 -6.27
CA GLY A 81 2.77 12.37 -7.17
C GLY A 81 1.66 11.60 -6.45
N GLY A 82 0.39 11.95 -6.68
CA GLY A 82 -0.76 11.19 -6.14
C GLY A 82 -0.75 9.70 -6.55
N GLY A 83 -0.13 9.38 -7.68
CA GLY A 83 0.06 8.01 -8.16
C GLY A 83 1.08 7.21 -7.33
N TYR A 84 2.17 7.84 -6.91
CA TYR A 84 3.21 7.20 -6.10
C TYR A 84 2.64 6.62 -4.81
N ILE A 85 1.83 7.38 -4.08
CA ILE A 85 1.26 6.96 -2.78
C ILE A 85 0.36 5.73 -2.95
N LYS A 86 -0.46 5.70 -4.01
CA LYS A 86 -1.33 4.55 -4.32
C LYS A 86 -0.50 3.31 -4.69
N ALA A 87 0.52 3.48 -5.52
CA ALA A 87 1.45 2.40 -5.88
C ALA A 87 2.21 1.87 -4.66
N PHE A 88 2.70 2.76 -3.80
CA PHE A 88 3.45 2.42 -2.60
C PHE A 88 2.62 1.58 -1.62
N LYS A 89 1.37 1.98 -1.34
CA LYS A 89 0.47 1.19 -0.49
C LYS A 89 0.23 -0.22 -1.05
N LYS A 90 0.08 -0.35 -2.38
CA LYS A 90 -0.11 -1.65 -3.05
C LYS A 90 1.14 -2.52 -2.94
N GLU A 91 2.31 -1.95 -3.23
CA GLU A 91 3.57 -2.69 -3.19
C GLU A 91 4.01 -3.02 -1.75
N LYS A 92 3.69 -2.18 -0.76
CA LYS A 92 3.96 -2.44 0.66
C LYS A 92 3.22 -3.69 1.17
N LYS A 93 1.96 -3.88 0.75
CA LYS A 93 1.21 -5.11 1.06
C LYS A 93 1.90 -6.36 0.50
N LYS A 94 2.39 -6.28 -0.74
CA LYS A 94 3.13 -7.40 -1.37
C LYS A 94 4.48 -7.63 -0.68
N ALA A 95 5.21 -6.56 -0.38
CA ALA A 95 6.50 -6.61 0.30
C ALA A 95 6.38 -7.23 1.70
N TRP A 96 5.22 -7.13 2.36
CA TRP A 96 4.97 -7.80 3.63
C TRP A 96 5.11 -9.33 3.58
N LEU A 97 4.96 -9.94 2.40
CA LEU A 97 5.16 -11.39 2.20
C LEU A 97 6.64 -11.79 2.13
N ILE A 98 7.56 -10.82 1.97
CA ILE A 98 9.01 -11.09 1.87
C ILE A 98 9.53 -11.59 3.21
N ASN A 99 10.26 -12.70 3.21
CA ASN A 99 10.78 -13.28 4.45
C ASN A 99 12.04 -12.53 4.97
N LYS A 100 12.40 -12.75 6.24
CA LYS A 100 13.59 -12.11 6.86
C LYS A 100 14.90 -12.44 6.12
N LYS A 101 15.05 -13.65 5.56
CA LYS A 101 16.26 -14.06 4.82
C LYS A 101 16.43 -13.26 3.52
N GLN A 102 15.34 -13.08 2.77
CA GLN A 102 15.29 -12.25 1.57
C GLN A 102 15.59 -10.79 1.90
N CYS A 103 15.02 -10.25 2.98
CA CYS A 103 15.33 -8.90 3.44
C CYS A 103 16.81 -8.70 3.75
N ARG A 104 17.48 -9.66 4.40
CA ARG A 104 18.94 -9.60 4.59
C ARG A 104 19.71 -9.61 3.27
N LYS A 105 19.27 -10.40 2.29
CA LYS A 105 19.90 -10.41 0.95
C LYS A 105 19.73 -9.07 0.25
N PHE A 106 18.55 -8.46 0.33
CA PHE A 106 18.33 -7.10 -0.20
C PHE A 106 19.20 -6.06 0.49
N ALA A 107 19.28 -6.09 1.82
CA ALA A 107 20.07 -5.14 2.59
C ALA A 107 21.58 -5.17 2.30
N ARG A 108 22.12 -6.35 1.95
CA ARG A 108 23.54 -6.51 1.61
C ARG A 108 23.90 -5.99 0.22
N ASN A 109 22.92 -5.79 -0.65
CA ASN A 109 23.11 -5.33 -2.03
C ASN A 109 22.85 -3.82 -2.16
N ILE A 110 22.82 -3.09 -1.04
CA ILE A 110 22.73 -1.64 -0.93
C ILE A 110 24.10 -1.14 -0.50
#